data_AF-A0A833VC10-F1
#
_entry.id   AF-A0A833VC10-F1
#
_cell.length_a   1.000
_cell.length_b   1.000
_cell.length_c   1.000
_cell.angle_alpha   90.00
_cell.angle_beta   90.00
_cell.angle_gamma   90.00
#
_symmetry.space_group_name_H-M   'P 1'
#
loop_
_entity.id
_entity.type
_entity.pdbx_description
1 polymer ?
#
loop_
_entity_poly.entity_id
_entity_poly.type
_entity_poly.pdbx_seq_one_letter_code
_entity_poly.pdbx_strand_id
1 'polypeptide(L)'
;MGSELVQPWPGLNRKSNHAWIKLLLVTLLFGVAFRFFVSSSNQRLVLPDYARHAFFGGLHWTESASLEPGPEKDFDVEEIDAGDQRTSDAQQDFLQERRCDIFTGEWVYNPSGPLYTNDTCRFIESTQNCMTNGRQDREYLYWKWKPYGCDLPAFNGEKFLESMRNKSWALIGDSILRNHVQSMLCLLSRIEDPEEVYHDEAFKSRRWHFKSHNFTLSLIWSPFLIKADIFENDDGESKADLELHLDILDKNWTDLYQNFDYVMISTGQWFLKTAIYWDNGTVIGCHYCKGRNLTDVSIGYAYRRTLQEVFQFINSSPHKPIVYYRTWSPDHFENGEWWSGGTCNRTQPYKKGEYNGKDIDRLMRKIEYDEFNDAIRLGGSPMRLLDTFDLSLLRPDSHSGPFRTFRPFDEQGRRKPNVVNDCLHWCVPGAIDAWNDLLMHMLGI
;
A
#
# COMPACT_ATOMS: atom_id res chain seq x y z
N MET A 1 18.71 0.60 93.91
CA MET A 1 17.91 0.43 95.15
C MET A 1 16.47 0.23 94.73
N GLY A 2 15.82 -0.87 95.13
CA GLY A 2 14.38 -1.07 94.95
C GLY A 2 13.96 -2.31 94.15
N SER A 3 14.21 -3.49 94.71
CA SER A 3 13.29 -4.66 94.74
C SER A 3 11.95 -4.25 95.41
N GLU A 4 10.79 -4.91 95.37
CA GLU A 4 10.23 -6.17 94.83
C GLU A 4 8.70 -6.10 95.09
N LEU A 5 7.96 -7.16 94.69
CA LEU A 5 6.57 -7.58 95.04
C LEU A 5 5.46 -7.14 94.05
N VAL A 6 4.72 -7.95 93.26
CA VAL A 6 4.35 -9.39 93.09
C VAL A 6 2.83 -9.62 93.29
N GLN A 7 2.17 -9.98 92.16
CA GLN A 7 0.96 -10.83 91.94
C GLN A 7 -0.46 -10.24 92.15
N PRO A 8 -1.54 -10.80 91.51
CA PRO A 8 -1.63 -12.11 90.83
C PRO A 8 -2.32 -12.17 89.44
N TRP A 9 -2.12 -13.31 88.76
CA TRP A 9 -2.89 -13.79 87.58
C TRP A 9 -4.24 -14.42 87.99
N PRO A 10 -5.26 -14.36 87.11
CA PRO A 10 -5.71 -15.57 86.38
C PRO A 10 -6.15 -15.21 84.93
N GLY A 11 -6.37 -16.07 83.95
CA GLY A 11 -6.44 -17.51 83.78
C GLY A 11 -6.79 -17.76 82.29
N LEU A 12 -6.36 -18.89 81.74
CA LEU A 12 -6.60 -19.24 80.33
C LEU A 12 -8.10 -19.32 80.00
N ASN A 13 -8.48 -18.80 78.82
CA ASN A 13 -9.66 -19.32 78.13
C ASN A 13 -9.44 -19.42 76.61
N ARG A 14 -9.30 -20.67 76.16
CA ARG A 14 -9.12 -21.10 74.78
C ARG A 14 -10.47 -21.03 74.06
N LYS A 15 -10.73 -19.96 73.31
CA LYS A 15 -11.84 -19.92 72.34
C LYS A 15 -11.31 -20.05 70.91
N SER A 16 -11.30 -21.31 70.48
CA SER A 16 -11.51 -21.86 69.15
C SER A 16 -11.31 -20.94 67.93
N ASN A 17 -10.29 -21.31 67.13
CA ASN A 17 -9.97 -20.84 65.77
C ASN A 17 -11.08 -21.16 64.75
N HIS A 18 -12.28 -20.63 64.94
CA HIS A 18 -13.36 -20.76 63.95
C HIS A 18 -13.32 -19.67 62.88
N ALA A 19 -12.54 -18.60 63.06
CA ALA A 19 -12.38 -17.57 62.03
C ALA A 19 -11.58 -18.09 60.82
N TRP A 20 -10.45 -18.75 61.07
CA TRP A 20 -9.60 -19.29 60.00
C TRP A 20 -10.25 -20.45 59.25
N ILE A 21 -10.98 -21.33 59.96
CA ILE A 21 -11.72 -22.43 59.33
C ILE A 21 -12.90 -21.89 58.50
N LYS A 22 -13.60 -20.84 58.97
CA LYS A 22 -14.63 -20.17 58.18
C LYS A 22 -14.06 -19.45 56.97
N LEU A 23 -12.90 -18.80 57.08
CA LEU A 23 -12.24 -18.14 55.96
C LEU A 23 -11.78 -19.15 54.90
N LEU A 24 -11.19 -20.27 55.33
CA LEU A 24 -10.80 -21.38 54.44
C LEU A 24 -12.01 -22.00 53.74
N LEU A 25 -13.11 -22.25 54.47
CA LEU A 25 -14.37 -22.75 53.89
C LEU A 25 -14.98 -21.75 52.90
N VAL A 26 -14.95 -20.44 53.19
CA VAL A 26 -15.43 -19.41 52.26
C VAL A 26 -14.55 -19.36 51.01
N THR A 27 -13.23 -19.41 51.13
CA THR A 27 -12.33 -19.44 49.96
C THR A 27 -12.47 -20.72 49.14
N LEU A 28 -12.71 -21.87 49.77
CA LEU A 28 -12.99 -23.13 49.08
C LEU A 28 -14.36 -23.11 48.42
N LEU A 29 -15.38 -22.53 49.06
CA LEU A 29 -16.72 -22.38 48.48
C LEU A 29 -16.72 -21.38 47.31
N PHE A 30 -15.96 -20.28 47.39
CA PHE A 30 -15.77 -19.37 46.26
C PHE A 30 -14.91 -19.99 45.16
N GLY A 31 -13.89 -20.78 45.49
CA GLY A 31 -13.07 -21.49 44.50
C GLY A 31 -13.82 -22.60 43.78
N VAL A 32 -14.67 -23.34 44.50
CA VAL A 32 -15.56 -24.36 43.94
C VAL A 32 -16.72 -23.72 43.17
N ALA A 33 -17.31 -22.63 43.66
CA ALA A 33 -18.32 -21.87 42.92
C ALA A 33 -17.74 -21.22 41.66
N PHE A 34 -16.49 -20.73 41.69
CA PHE A 34 -15.79 -20.21 40.51
C PHE A 34 -15.44 -21.34 39.53
N ARG A 35 -15.02 -22.52 40.01
CA ARG A 35 -14.85 -23.69 39.14
C ARG A 35 -16.17 -24.22 38.57
N PHE A 36 -17.28 -24.16 39.31
CA PHE A 36 -18.60 -24.48 38.78
C PHE A 36 -19.10 -23.39 37.82
N PHE A 37 -18.84 -22.11 38.06
CA PHE A 37 -19.16 -21.04 37.10
C PHE A 37 -18.33 -21.16 35.82
N VAL A 38 -17.04 -21.47 35.92
CA VAL A 38 -16.16 -21.67 34.75
C VAL A 38 -16.45 -23.02 34.06
N SER A 39 -16.86 -24.06 34.80
CA SER A 39 -17.21 -25.37 34.25
C SER A 39 -18.67 -25.46 33.75
N SER A 40 -19.58 -24.62 34.23
CA SER A 40 -20.96 -24.50 33.73
C SER A 40 -21.08 -23.40 32.66
N SER A 41 -20.13 -22.46 32.62
CA SER A 41 -19.94 -21.53 31.50
C SER A 41 -19.10 -22.14 30.36
N ASN A 42 -18.85 -23.45 30.39
CA ASN A 42 -18.44 -24.25 29.22
C ASN A 42 -19.60 -24.54 28.26
N GLN A 43 -20.72 -23.83 28.37
CA GLN A 43 -21.49 -23.51 27.18
C GLN A 43 -20.63 -22.58 26.34
N ARG A 44 -20.12 -23.12 25.22
CA ARG A 44 -19.58 -22.36 24.10
C ARG A 44 -20.36 -21.04 24.02
N LEU A 45 -19.68 -19.92 24.31
CA LEU A 45 -20.12 -18.62 23.82
C LEU A 45 -20.08 -18.72 22.30
N VAL A 46 -21.19 -19.17 21.73
CA VAL A 46 -21.51 -19.03 20.33
C VAL A 46 -21.66 -17.52 20.14
N LEU A 47 -20.57 -16.90 19.68
CA LEU A 47 -20.65 -15.60 19.02
C LEU A 47 -21.73 -15.74 17.92
N PRO A 48 -22.61 -14.74 17.72
CA PRO A 48 -23.64 -14.82 16.70
C PRO A 48 -23.02 -15.20 15.36
N ASP A 49 -23.66 -16.16 14.68
CA ASP A 49 -23.17 -16.86 13.49
C ASP A 49 -23.18 -15.98 12.21
N TYR A 50 -22.83 -14.69 12.33
CA TYR A 50 -22.88 -13.73 11.22
C TYR A 50 -21.52 -13.54 10.52
N ALA A 51 -20.46 -14.20 10.98
CA ALA A 51 -19.11 -14.04 10.42
C ALA A 51 -18.45 -15.35 9.95
N ARG A 52 -19.19 -16.47 9.86
CA ARG A 52 -18.63 -17.80 9.53
C ARG A 52 -19.08 -18.45 8.24
N HIS A 53 -20.03 -17.85 7.51
CA HIS A 53 -20.44 -18.33 6.19
C HIS A 53 -20.17 -17.25 5.15
N ALA A 54 -18.89 -17.01 4.90
CA ALA A 54 -18.41 -16.22 3.79
C ALA A 54 -17.55 -17.16 2.92
N PHE A 55 -17.92 -17.26 1.64
CA PHE A 55 -17.09 -17.76 0.54
C PHE A 55 -16.95 -19.29 0.34
N PHE A 56 -18.05 -20.05 0.31
CA PHE A 56 -18.08 -21.30 -0.48
C PHE A 56 -18.97 -21.13 -1.70
N GLY A 57 -18.34 -21.15 -2.87
CA GLY A 57 -18.99 -21.08 -4.18
C GLY A 57 -17.93 -21.17 -5.27
N GLY A 58 -17.40 -22.38 -5.48
CA GLY A 58 -16.50 -22.67 -6.58
C GLY A 58 -17.22 -22.50 -7.93
N LEU A 59 -16.60 -21.77 -8.84
CA LEU A 59 -17.00 -21.74 -10.24
C LEU A 59 -16.25 -22.84 -10.99
N HIS A 60 -16.99 -23.88 -11.37
CA HIS A 60 -16.52 -24.96 -12.23
C HIS A 60 -16.86 -24.56 -13.67
N TRP A 61 -15.87 -24.38 -14.53
CA TRP A 61 -16.07 -24.35 -15.97
C TRP A 61 -15.03 -25.18 -16.71
N THR A 62 -15.54 -25.84 -17.73
CA THR A 62 -14.97 -26.94 -18.50
C THR A 62 -13.93 -26.49 -19.51
N GLU A 63 -12.96 -27.38 -19.68
CA GLU A 63 -11.79 -27.39 -20.55
C GLU A 63 -12.14 -27.24 -22.05
N SER A 64 -11.42 -26.37 -22.76
CA SER A 64 -11.40 -26.38 -24.24
C SER A 64 -9.99 -26.13 -24.81
N ALA A 65 -9.48 -27.21 -25.39
CA ALA A 65 -8.58 -27.38 -26.54
C ALA A 65 -7.53 -26.30 -26.89
N SER A 66 -6.28 -26.75 -26.77
CA SER A 66 -5.04 -26.25 -27.35
C SER A 66 -5.01 -26.24 -28.89
N LEU A 67 -4.48 -25.17 -29.49
CA LEU A 67 -4.11 -25.07 -30.90
C LEU A 67 -2.60 -24.76 -31.02
N GLU A 68 -1.91 -25.53 -31.87
CA GLU A 68 -0.46 -25.43 -32.13
C GLU A 68 -0.10 -24.28 -33.10
N PRO A 69 1.14 -23.75 -33.04
CA PRO A 69 1.61 -22.70 -33.95
C PRO A 69 2.14 -23.27 -35.29
N GLY A 70 1.78 -22.61 -36.40
CA GLY A 70 2.29 -22.88 -37.75
C GLY A 70 3.64 -22.22 -38.05
N PRO A 71 4.32 -22.60 -39.14
CA PRO A 71 5.75 -22.34 -39.36
C PRO A 71 6.07 -20.92 -39.89
N GLU A 72 7.20 -20.37 -39.42
CA GLU A 72 7.87 -19.17 -39.91
C GLU A 72 8.27 -19.29 -41.39
N LYS A 73 8.13 -18.19 -42.13
CA LYS A 73 8.73 -18.01 -43.46
C LYS A 73 9.76 -16.88 -43.39
N ASP A 74 11.00 -17.22 -43.70
CA ASP A 74 12.07 -16.28 -44.01
C ASP A 74 11.72 -15.40 -45.21
N PHE A 75 12.01 -14.11 -45.11
CA PHE A 75 12.03 -13.18 -46.24
C PHE A 75 13.41 -12.53 -46.34
N ASP A 76 14.03 -12.72 -47.51
CA ASP A 76 15.32 -12.17 -47.89
C ASP A 76 15.27 -10.62 -47.99
N VAL A 77 16.35 -9.97 -47.56
CA VAL A 77 16.52 -8.51 -47.59
C VAL A 77 17.17 -8.10 -48.90
N GLU A 78 16.45 -7.34 -49.75
CA GLU A 78 17.04 -6.55 -50.82
C GLU A 78 17.31 -5.11 -50.37
N GLU A 79 18.48 -4.61 -50.77
CA GLU A 79 19.07 -3.31 -50.46
C GLU A 79 18.42 -2.21 -51.32
N ILE A 80 17.93 -1.12 -50.71
CA ILE A 80 17.39 0.04 -51.44
C ILE A 80 18.09 1.34 -51.00
N ASP A 81 18.57 2.04 -52.03
CA ASP A 81 19.26 3.34 -52.06
C ASP A 81 18.37 4.52 -51.59
N ALA A 82 19.04 5.60 -51.20
CA ALA A 82 18.53 6.72 -50.43
C ALA A 82 17.60 7.68 -51.20
N GLY A 83 16.50 8.07 -50.55
CA GLY A 83 15.90 9.41 -50.67
C GLY A 83 14.40 9.45 -50.94
N ASP A 84 13.57 9.60 -49.90
CA ASP A 84 12.43 10.54 -49.86
C ASP A 84 11.89 10.67 -48.42
N GLN A 85 11.66 11.90 -47.96
CA GLN A 85 11.19 12.22 -46.61
C GLN A 85 9.66 12.16 -46.53
N ARG A 86 9.14 10.99 -46.16
CA ARG A 86 7.88 10.85 -45.42
C ARG A 86 8.05 9.72 -44.40
N THR A 87 8.23 10.08 -43.14
CA THR A 87 8.28 9.12 -42.03
C THR A 87 6.91 8.43 -41.95
N SER A 88 6.86 7.16 -42.34
CA SER A 88 5.66 6.32 -42.19
C SER A 88 5.45 5.99 -40.70
N ASP A 89 4.21 5.71 -40.31
CA ASP A 89 3.85 5.26 -38.95
C ASP A 89 4.71 4.06 -38.50
N ALA A 90 5.16 3.23 -39.45
CA ALA A 90 6.10 2.13 -39.20
C ALA A 90 7.48 2.59 -38.71
N GLN A 91 7.96 3.77 -39.11
CA GLN A 91 9.22 4.33 -38.61
C GLN A 91 9.04 4.96 -37.22
N GLN A 92 7.83 5.38 -36.87
CA GLN A 92 7.46 5.85 -35.54
C GLN A 92 7.33 4.66 -34.56
N ASP A 93 6.72 3.57 -35.00
CA ASP A 93 6.71 2.28 -34.28
C ASP A 93 8.14 1.72 -34.12
N PHE A 94 8.97 1.77 -35.16
CA PHE A 94 10.38 1.33 -35.10
C PHE A 94 11.26 2.24 -34.21
N LEU A 95 10.92 3.52 -34.05
CA LEU A 95 11.58 4.43 -33.10
C LEU A 95 11.05 4.27 -31.67
N GLN A 96 9.82 3.79 -31.50
CA GLN A 96 9.24 3.39 -30.22
C GLN A 96 9.82 2.04 -29.75
N GLU A 97 10.08 1.10 -30.66
CA GLU A 97 10.87 -0.14 -30.42
C GLU A 97 12.34 0.14 -30.06
N ARG A 98 12.90 1.30 -30.41
CA ARG A 98 14.25 1.73 -29.98
C ARG A 98 14.30 2.39 -28.61
N ARG A 99 13.16 2.65 -27.96
CA ARG A 99 13.16 3.09 -26.55
C ARG A 99 13.11 1.85 -25.68
N CYS A 100 14.09 1.71 -24.81
CA CYS A 100 14.11 0.61 -23.85
C CYS A 100 12.82 0.59 -23.03
N ASP A 101 12.15 -0.55 -23.01
CA ASP A 101 11.10 -0.82 -22.04
C ASP A 101 11.74 -1.02 -20.66
N ILE A 102 11.64 0.01 -19.82
CA ILE A 102 12.17 0.02 -18.45
C ILE A 102 11.25 -0.70 -17.45
N PHE A 103 10.03 -1.06 -17.84
CA PHE A 103 9.02 -1.63 -16.95
C PHE A 103 9.02 -3.17 -16.95
N THR A 104 9.64 -3.78 -17.98
CA THR A 104 9.83 -5.24 -18.07
C THR A 104 11.29 -5.64 -17.82
N GLY A 105 11.51 -6.52 -16.85
CA GLY A 105 12.85 -6.85 -16.40
C GLY A 105 12.88 -7.92 -15.31
N GLU A 106 13.97 -7.93 -14.55
CA GLU A 106 14.17 -8.83 -13.42
C GLU A 106 14.85 -8.11 -12.24
N TRP A 107 14.67 -8.65 -11.04
CA TRP A 107 15.44 -8.22 -9.88
C TRP A 107 16.79 -8.94 -9.84
N VAL A 108 17.86 -8.16 -9.78
CA VAL A 108 19.22 -8.68 -9.65
C VAL A 108 19.84 -8.22 -8.34
N TYR A 109 20.70 -9.07 -7.78
CA TYR A 109 21.41 -8.72 -6.55
C TYR A 109 22.29 -7.48 -6.75
N ASN A 110 22.22 -6.57 -5.80
CA ASN A 110 22.95 -5.31 -5.78
C ASN A 110 23.80 -5.22 -4.49
N PRO A 111 25.12 -5.49 -4.55
CA PRO A 111 25.97 -5.46 -3.37
C PRO A 111 26.13 -4.05 -2.78
N SER A 112 25.83 -2.98 -3.54
CA SER A 112 25.91 -1.60 -3.05
C SER A 112 24.84 -1.28 -1.99
N GLY A 113 23.74 -2.03 -1.97
CA GLY A 113 22.64 -1.80 -1.04
C GLY A 113 21.85 -0.50 -1.30
N PRO A 114 21.00 -0.10 -0.34
CA PRO A 114 20.17 1.10 -0.48
C PRO A 114 20.99 2.38 -0.26
N LEU A 115 20.55 3.48 -0.88
CA LEU A 115 21.21 4.79 -0.77
C LEU A 115 21.05 5.42 0.61
N TYR A 116 20.18 4.91 1.48
CA TYR A 116 19.93 5.43 2.81
C TYR A 116 19.51 4.29 3.75
N THR A 117 19.49 4.55 5.06
CA THR A 117 19.00 3.63 6.09
C THR A 117 17.98 4.32 6.99
N ASN A 118 17.44 3.59 7.96
CA ASN A 118 16.61 4.15 9.03
C ASN A 118 17.34 5.19 9.87
N ASP A 119 18.67 5.10 9.97
CA ASP A 119 19.46 6.03 10.77
C ASP A 119 19.75 7.34 10.01
N THR A 120 19.77 7.29 8.67
CA THR A 120 20.09 8.46 7.84
C THR A 120 18.86 9.18 7.29
N CYS A 121 17.65 8.63 7.46
CA CYS A 121 16.42 9.25 6.98
C CYS A 121 15.33 9.33 8.06
N ARG A 122 14.93 10.55 8.41
CA ARG A 122 13.86 10.83 9.38
C ARG A 122 12.44 10.75 8.83
N PHE A 123 12.29 10.62 7.50
CA PHE A 123 10.99 10.64 6.83
C PHE A 123 10.31 9.26 6.79
N ILE A 124 11.00 8.21 7.25
CA ILE A 124 10.45 6.87 7.31
C ILE A 124 9.44 6.77 8.44
N GLU A 125 8.17 6.60 8.11
CA GLU A 125 7.09 6.40 9.08
C GLU A 125 7.31 5.10 9.86
N SER A 126 6.90 5.11 11.13
CA SER A 126 7.10 3.96 12.03
C SER A 126 6.57 2.66 11.44
N THR A 127 5.43 2.69 10.75
CA THR A 127 4.79 1.51 10.17
C THR A 127 5.52 0.92 8.95
N GLN A 128 6.41 1.68 8.29
CA GLN A 128 7.24 1.21 7.18
C GLN A 128 8.73 1.08 7.58
N ASN A 129 9.11 1.50 8.79
CA ASN A 129 10.48 1.41 9.29
C ASN A 129 10.80 -0.01 9.84
N CYS A 130 10.83 -0.99 8.96
CA CYS A 130 10.99 -2.40 9.30
C CYS A 130 12.26 -2.68 10.13
N MET A 131 13.36 -1.99 9.82
CA MET A 131 14.63 -2.15 10.55
C MET A 131 14.51 -1.68 12.00
N THR A 132 13.96 -0.48 12.23
CA THR A 132 13.73 0.04 13.59
C THR A 132 12.73 -0.83 14.35
N ASN A 133 11.74 -1.38 13.65
CA ASN A 133 10.75 -2.29 14.23
C ASN A 133 11.29 -3.70 14.51
N GLY A 134 12.57 -3.96 14.24
CA GLY A 134 13.24 -5.19 14.65
C GLY A 134 13.24 -6.31 13.61
N ARG A 135 12.95 -6.00 12.34
CA ARG A 135 13.20 -6.94 11.23
C ARG A 135 14.68 -7.30 11.21
N GLN A 136 15.01 -8.59 11.12
CA GLN A 136 16.41 -9.07 11.20
C GLN A 136 16.98 -9.40 9.83
N ASP A 137 16.19 -9.97 8.92
CA ASP A 137 16.62 -10.21 7.55
C ASP A 137 16.88 -8.87 6.85
N ARG A 138 17.91 -8.86 6.00
CA ARG A 138 18.39 -7.66 5.31
C ARG A 138 18.51 -7.84 3.81
N GLU A 139 18.38 -9.07 3.31
CA GLU A 139 18.60 -9.39 1.89
C GLU A 139 17.63 -8.66 0.97
N TYR A 140 16.41 -8.34 1.42
CA TYR A 140 15.43 -7.55 0.65
C TYR A 140 15.95 -6.15 0.26
N LEU A 141 16.97 -5.62 0.96
CA LEU A 141 17.57 -4.32 0.68
C LEU A 141 18.58 -4.34 -0.48
N TYR A 142 19.06 -5.52 -0.87
CA TYR A 142 20.17 -5.69 -1.82
C TYR A 142 19.68 -6.17 -3.18
N TRP A 143 18.55 -5.66 -3.62
CA TRP A 143 17.97 -5.95 -4.94
C TRP A 143 17.83 -4.65 -5.72
N LYS A 144 18.19 -4.69 -7.01
CA LYS A 144 17.91 -3.60 -7.95
C LYS A 144 17.13 -4.12 -9.15
N TRP A 145 16.26 -3.28 -9.69
CA TRP A 145 15.53 -3.59 -10.91
C TRP A 145 16.46 -3.45 -12.12
N LYS A 146 16.46 -4.45 -13.00
CA LYS A 146 17.22 -4.45 -14.25
C LYS A 146 16.26 -4.73 -15.42
N PRO A 147 15.95 -3.71 -16.24
CA PRO A 147 15.24 -3.92 -17.50
C PRO A 147 15.98 -4.92 -18.40
N TYR A 148 15.26 -5.69 -19.21
CA TYR A 148 15.91 -6.65 -20.11
C TYR A 148 16.68 -5.99 -21.25
N GLY A 149 16.17 -4.87 -21.75
CA GLY A 149 16.70 -4.20 -22.95
C GLY A 149 17.74 -3.11 -22.67
N CYS A 150 17.96 -2.71 -21.42
CA CYS A 150 18.89 -1.63 -21.08
C CYS A 150 19.26 -1.60 -19.61
N ASP A 151 20.20 -0.71 -19.29
CA ASP A 151 20.51 -0.33 -17.92
C ASP A 151 19.57 0.78 -17.43
N LEU A 152 19.11 0.62 -16.19
CA LEU A 152 18.39 1.65 -15.45
C LEU A 152 19.36 2.30 -14.44
N PRO A 153 19.73 3.58 -14.61
CA PRO A 153 20.55 4.28 -13.63
C PRO A 153 19.83 4.39 -12.29
N ALA A 154 20.58 4.28 -11.19
CA ALA A 154 20.06 4.56 -9.86
C ALA A 154 19.71 6.05 -9.71
N PHE A 155 18.74 6.34 -8.86
CA PHE A 155 18.30 7.70 -8.56
C PHE A 155 19.46 8.58 -8.08
N ASN A 156 19.60 9.75 -8.71
CA ASN A 156 20.56 10.77 -8.34
C ASN A 156 19.80 12.03 -7.89
N GLY A 157 19.79 12.25 -6.57
CA GLY A 157 19.06 13.34 -5.94
C GLY A 157 19.56 14.74 -6.32
N GLU A 158 20.85 14.90 -6.64
CA GLU A 158 21.41 16.20 -7.05
C GLU A 158 20.85 16.60 -8.42
N LYS A 159 20.95 15.70 -9.40
CA LYS A 159 20.36 15.91 -10.73
C LYS A 159 18.85 16.13 -10.67
N PHE A 160 18.15 15.38 -9.82
CA PHE A 160 16.72 15.55 -9.62
C PHE A 160 16.39 16.94 -9.06
N LEU A 161 17.00 17.35 -7.95
CA LEU A 161 16.72 18.64 -7.33
C LEU A 161 17.08 19.81 -8.24
N GLU A 162 18.20 19.73 -8.97
CA GLU A 162 18.55 20.75 -9.98
C GLU A 162 17.51 20.83 -11.10
N SER A 163 17.02 19.69 -11.58
CA SER A 163 15.98 19.63 -12.61
C SER A 163 14.61 20.11 -12.10
N MET A 164 14.39 20.07 -10.79
CA MET A 164 13.16 20.49 -10.09
C MET A 164 13.24 21.91 -9.52
N ARG A 165 14.32 22.65 -9.80
CA ARG A 165 14.50 24.02 -9.32
C ARG A 165 13.33 24.93 -9.74
N ASN A 166 12.81 25.70 -8.78
CA ASN A 166 11.65 26.60 -8.94
C ASN A 166 10.34 25.92 -9.38
N LYS A 167 10.18 24.61 -9.13
CA LYS A 167 8.97 23.86 -9.50
C LYS A 167 8.20 23.37 -8.28
N SER A 168 6.95 23.00 -8.51
CA SER A 168 6.09 22.33 -7.53
C SER A 168 5.60 20.99 -8.05
N TRP A 169 5.73 19.94 -7.24
CA TRP A 169 5.31 18.58 -7.56
C TRP A 169 4.28 18.08 -6.55
N ALA A 170 3.12 17.63 -7.01
CA ALA A 170 2.12 16.97 -6.18
C ALA A 170 2.06 15.45 -6.43
N LEU A 171 1.95 14.68 -5.36
CA LEU A 171 1.64 13.26 -5.35
C LEU A 171 0.26 13.11 -4.69
N ILE A 172 -0.74 12.72 -5.47
CA ILE A 172 -2.16 12.69 -5.10
C ILE A 172 -2.65 11.25 -5.09
N GLY A 173 -3.09 10.75 -3.94
CA GLY A 173 -3.55 9.37 -3.84
C GLY A 173 -3.67 8.84 -2.42
N ASP A 174 -3.37 7.55 -2.28
CA ASP A 174 -3.55 6.75 -1.08
C ASP A 174 -2.25 6.55 -0.25
N SER A 175 -2.28 5.60 0.69
CA SER A 175 -1.17 5.30 1.60
C SER A 175 0.04 4.69 0.90
N ILE A 176 -0.12 4.07 -0.26
CA ILE A 176 1.00 3.54 -1.05
C ILE A 176 1.71 4.69 -1.76
N LEU A 177 0.98 5.71 -2.19
CA LEU A 177 1.61 6.92 -2.71
C LEU A 177 2.35 7.69 -1.60
N ARG A 178 1.81 7.74 -0.39
CA ARG A 178 2.55 8.22 0.79
C ARG A 178 3.83 7.43 1.01
N ASN A 179 3.78 6.10 0.89
CA ASN A 179 4.94 5.23 0.98
C ASN A 179 6.02 5.62 -0.06
N HIS A 180 5.61 5.96 -1.29
CA HIS A 180 6.50 6.40 -2.36
C HIS A 180 7.14 7.76 -2.04
N VAL A 181 6.36 8.72 -1.51
CA VAL A 181 6.85 10.02 -1.04
C VAL A 181 7.91 9.86 0.05
N GLN A 182 7.72 8.95 1.00
CA GLN A 182 8.72 8.70 2.05
C GLN A 182 10.07 8.27 1.45
N SER A 183 10.07 7.33 0.51
CA SER A 183 11.27 6.89 -0.20
C SER A 183 11.93 8.05 -0.96
N MET A 184 11.15 8.84 -1.71
CA MET A 184 11.68 9.99 -2.43
C MET A 184 12.28 11.05 -1.49
N LEU A 185 11.61 11.39 -0.38
CA LEU A 185 12.15 12.30 0.64
C LEU A 185 13.45 11.77 1.26
N CYS A 186 13.58 10.46 1.48
CA CYS A 186 14.82 9.87 1.95
C CYS A 186 15.96 10.00 0.94
N LEU A 187 15.69 9.85 -0.35
CA LEU A 187 16.68 10.03 -1.41
C LEU A 187 17.12 11.49 -1.54
N LEU A 188 16.17 12.43 -1.47
CA LEU A 188 16.43 13.87 -1.63
C LEU A 188 17.07 14.51 -0.39
N SER A 189 16.69 14.08 0.82
CA SER A 189 17.21 14.64 2.08
C SER A 189 18.71 14.42 2.29
N ARG A 190 19.31 13.50 1.51
CA ARG A 190 20.77 13.34 1.44
C ARG A 190 21.49 14.51 0.79
N ILE A 191 20.79 15.29 -0.03
CA ILE A 191 21.33 16.45 -0.76
C ILE A 191 20.89 17.73 -0.05
N GLU A 192 19.60 17.84 0.26
CA GLU A 192 19.03 18.96 0.99
C GLU A 192 17.90 18.47 1.90
N ASP A 193 18.02 18.65 3.21
CA ASP A 193 16.93 18.35 4.15
C ASP A 193 15.79 19.37 3.97
N PRO A 194 14.57 18.93 3.63
CA PRO A 194 13.48 19.87 3.39
C PRO A 194 12.78 20.30 4.68
N GLU A 195 12.25 21.52 4.64
CA GLU A 195 11.38 22.06 5.69
C GLU A 195 9.93 21.63 5.43
N GLU A 196 9.26 21.05 6.43
CA GLU A 196 7.81 20.80 6.33
C GLU A 196 7.06 22.12 6.55
N VAL A 197 6.40 22.60 5.51
CA VAL A 197 5.75 23.91 5.48
C VAL A 197 4.23 23.84 5.60
N TYR A 198 3.65 22.64 5.48
CA TYR A 198 2.23 22.41 5.68
C TYR A 198 1.96 20.94 6.02
N HIS A 199 0.98 20.72 6.89
CA HIS A 199 0.27 19.46 7.03
C HIS A 199 -1.20 19.74 7.37
N ASP A 200 -2.11 18.83 7.00
CA ASP A 200 -3.47 18.86 7.55
C ASP A 200 -3.50 18.37 9.00
N GLU A 201 -4.64 18.50 9.69
CA GLU A 201 -4.79 18.13 11.10
C GLU A 201 -4.43 16.65 11.37
N ALA A 202 -4.70 15.77 10.40
CA ALA A 202 -4.44 14.34 10.49
C ALA A 202 -3.07 13.91 9.95
N PHE A 203 -2.24 14.86 9.49
CA PHE A 203 -0.96 14.62 8.81
C PHE A 203 -1.06 13.69 7.58
N LYS A 204 -2.22 13.61 6.94
CA LYS A 204 -2.45 12.80 5.74
C LYS A 204 -1.98 13.52 4.48
N SER A 205 -2.27 14.82 4.38
CA SER A 205 -1.71 15.72 3.37
C SER A 205 -0.58 16.55 3.98
N ARG A 206 0.55 16.66 3.28
CA ARG A 206 1.78 17.30 3.77
C ARG A 206 2.53 17.98 2.63
N ARG A 207 3.35 18.99 2.95
CA ARG A 207 4.16 19.72 1.97
C ARG A 207 5.54 20.02 2.53
N TRP A 208 6.55 19.78 1.71
CA TRP A 208 7.95 19.99 2.01
C TRP A 208 8.58 20.98 1.03
N HIS A 209 9.39 21.90 1.54
CA HIS A 209 10.11 22.91 0.75
C HIS A 209 11.62 22.69 0.84
N PHE A 210 12.24 22.52 -0.32
CA PHE A 210 13.69 22.46 -0.51
C PHE A 210 14.17 23.87 -0.85
N LYS A 211 14.58 24.62 0.16
CA LYS A 211 14.82 26.06 0.11
C LYS A 211 15.86 26.49 -0.92
N SER A 212 16.95 25.74 -1.03
CA SER A 212 18.09 26.00 -1.91
C SER A 212 17.75 25.77 -3.37
N HIS A 213 16.83 24.84 -3.65
CA HIS A 213 16.30 24.59 -4.99
C HIS A 213 15.00 25.35 -5.27
N ASN A 214 14.41 25.98 -4.26
CA ASN A 214 13.05 26.53 -4.31
C ASN A 214 12.06 25.51 -4.93
N PHE A 215 12.20 24.25 -4.52
CA PHE A 215 11.38 23.14 -4.98
C PHE A 215 10.37 22.76 -3.89
N THR A 216 9.12 22.53 -4.28
CA THR A 216 8.07 22.11 -3.35
C THR A 216 7.56 20.74 -3.72
N LEU A 217 7.55 19.83 -2.73
CA LEU A 217 6.96 18.50 -2.85
C LEU A 217 5.71 18.42 -1.97
N SER A 218 4.56 18.09 -2.56
CA SER A 218 3.29 17.96 -1.84
C SER A 218 2.77 16.53 -1.92
N LEU A 219 2.37 15.96 -0.79
CA LEU A 219 1.50 14.78 -0.70
C LEU A 219 0.08 15.26 -0.43
N ILE A 220 -0.88 14.85 -1.27
CA ILE A 220 -2.29 15.19 -1.11
C ILE A 220 -3.08 13.90 -0.92
N TRP A 221 -3.72 13.77 0.24
CA TRP A 221 -4.50 12.60 0.58
C TRP A 221 -5.84 12.62 -0.17
N SER A 222 -5.99 11.72 -1.13
CA SER A 222 -7.23 11.50 -1.86
C SER A 222 -7.28 10.04 -2.31
N PRO A 223 -7.57 9.09 -1.39
CA PRO A 223 -7.38 7.66 -1.64
C PRO A 223 -8.28 7.12 -2.76
N PHE A 224 -9.40 7.78 -3.04
CA PHE A 224 -10.32 7.44 -4.13
C PHE A 224 -10.24 8.41 -5.31
N LEU A 225 -9.55 9.55 -5.19
CA LEU A 225 -9.53 10.68 -6.15
C LEU A 225 -10.88 11.40 -6.37
N ILE A 226 -11.99 10.75 -6.05
CA ILE A 226 -13.36 11.28 -6.02
C ILE A 226 -13.80 11.62 -4.60
N LYS A 227 -14.88 12.40 -4.48
CA LYS A 227 -15.53 12.70 -3.21
C LYS A 227 -15.92 11.38 -2.54
N ALA A 228 -15.39 11.19 -1.34
CA ALA A 228 -15.65 10.03 -0.51
C ALA A 228 -15.97 10.47 0.92
N ASP A 229 -17.07 9.99 1.47
CA ASP A 229 -17.37 10.12 2.89
C ASP A 229 -16.76 8.90 3.62
N ILE A 230 -15.69 9.15 4.37
CA ILE A 230 -14.87 8.13 5.04
C ILE A 230 -15.15 8.16 6.55
N PHE A 231 -15.61 7.04 7.10
CA PHE A 231 -16.02 6.91 8.51
C PHE A 231 -15.08 6.01 9.34
N GLU A 232 -13.87 5.78 8.82
CA GLU A 232 -12.85 4.89 9.39
C GLU A 232 -11.79 5.68 10.17
N ASN A 233 -11.37 5.16 11.33
CA ASN A 233 -10.22 5.68 12.09
C ASN A 233 -8.89 5.10 11.55
N ASP A 234 -7.75 5.54 12.09
CA ASP A 234 -6.43 5.10 11.60
C ASP A 234 -6.11 3.63 11.91
N ASP A 235 -6.87 3.00 12.81
CA ASP A 235 -6.79 1.56 13.15
C ASP A 235 -7.65 0.69 12.22
N GLY A 236 -8.38 1.29 11.27
CA GLY A 236 -9.24 0.58 10.33
C GLY A 236 -10.64 0.28 10.84
N GLU A 237 -11.04 0.84 11.99
CA GLU A 237 -12.38 0.67 12.55
C GLU A 237 -13.35 1.68 11.92
N SER A 238 -14.37 1.18 11.22
CA SER A 238 -15.38 2.02 10.59
C SER A 238 -16.68 2.12 11.39
N LYS A 239 -17.26 3.32 11.44
CA LYS A 239 -18.57 3.60 12.06
C LYS A 239 -19.75 3.49 11.08
N ALA A 240 -19.48 3.53 9.78
CA ALA A 240 -20.46 3.39 8.71
C ALA A 240 -19.80 2.89 7.42
N ASP A 241 -20.59 2.46 6.44
CA ASP A 241 -20.05 2.10 5.12
C ASP A 241 -19.57 3.37 4.41
N LEU A 242 -18.50 3.25 3.61
CA LEU A 242 -18.00 4.35 2.81
C LEU A 242 -19.05 4.77 1.77
N GLU A 243 -19.11 6.07 1.46
CA GLU A 243 -19.95 6.56 0.38
C GLU A 243 -19.07 7.22 -0.70
N LEU A 244 -19.06 6.67 -1.90
CA LEU A 244 -18.27 7.16 -3.03
C LEU A 244 -19.18 7.83 -4.05
N HIS A 245 -18.90 9.09 -4.38
CA HIS A 245 -19.61 9.84 -5.42
C HIS A 245 -18.80 9.78 -6.72
N LEU A 246 -19.15 8.81 -7.57
CA LEU A 246 -18.35 8.44 -8.74
C LEU A 246 -18.27 9.54 -9.81
N ASP A 247 -19.16 10.53 -9.77
CA ASP A 247 -19.28 11.66 -10.68
C ASP A 247 -18.69 12.97 -10.13
N ILE A 248 -18.14 12.96 -8.90
CA ILE A 248 -17.64 14.16 -8.24
C ILE A 248 -16.18 13.95 -7.85
N LEU A 249 -15.26 14.70 -8.47
CA LEU A 249 -13.85 14.68 -8.08
C LEU A 249 -13.63 15.32 -6.70
N ASP A 250 -12.62 14.82 -5.98
CA ASP A 250 -12.24 15.36 -4.69
C ASP A 250 -11.62 16.76 -4.84
N LYS A 251 -12.13 17.72 -4.07
CA LYS A 251 -11.67 19.11 -4.06
C LYS A 251 -10.29 19.28 -3.45
N ASN A 252 -9.85 18.37 -2.58
CA ASN A 252 -8.55 18.46 -1.92
C ASN A 252 -7.38 18.54 -2.92
N TRP A 253 -7.52 17.92 -4.10
CA TRP A 253 -6.50 17.97 -5.14
C TRP A 253 -6.91 18.81 -6.35
N THR A 254 -8.19 18.78 -6.75
CA THR A 254 -8.64 19.54 -7.93
C THR A 254 -8.53 21.05 -7.73
N ASP A 255 -8.80 21.57 -6.53
CA ASP A 255 -8.68 23.00 -6.22
C ASP A 255 -7.21 23.48 -6.16
N LEU A 256 -6.25 22.55 -6.08
CA LEU A 256 -4.82 22.84 -6.04
C LEU A 256 -4.10 22.54 -7.37
N TYR A 257 -4.75 21.85 -8.30
CA TYR A 257 -4.13 21.27 -9.50
C TYR A 257 -3.37 22.31 -10.34
N GLN A 258 -3.91 23.53 -10.45
CA GLN A 258 -3.34 24.65 -11.20
C GLN A 258 -1.98 25.15 -10.65
N ASN A 259 -1.58 24.73 -9.45
CA ASN A 259 -0.37 25.23 -8.78
C ASN A 259 0.86 24.35 -9.01
N PHE A 260 0.74 23.23 -9.73
CA PHE A 260 1.81 22.24 -9.86
C PHE A 260 2.40 22.23 -11.26
N ASP A 261 3.71 22.02 -11.37
CA ASP A 261 4.39 21.79 -12.65
C ASP A 261 4.37 20.30 -13.01
N TYR A 262 4.41 19.45 -11.98
CA TYR A 262 4.37 18.00 -12.08
C TYR A 262 3.33 17.42 -11.12
N VAL A 263 2.65 16.38 -11.59
CA VAL A 263 1.62 15.69 -10.81
C VAL A 263 1.81 14.18 -10.95
N MET A 264 1.82 13.44 -9.86
CA MET A 264 1.71 11.98 -9.85
C MET A 264 0.39 11.58 -9.19
N ILE A 265 -0.43 10.82 -9.90
CA ILE A 265 -1.73 10.34 -9.43
C ILE A 265 -1.71 8.82 -9.35
N SER A 266 -2.30 8.27 -8.28
CA SER A 266 -2.55 6.83 -8.16
C SER A 266 -3.67 6.56 -7.16
N THR A 267 -4.41 5.49 -7.36
CA THR A 267 -5.43 4.98 -6.42
C THR A 267 -5.53 3.46 -6.58
N GLY A 268 -6.39 2.80 -5.81
CA GLY A 268 -6.65 1.38 -6.01
C GLY A 268 -7.16 0.67 -4.76
N GLN A 269 -6.27 0.40 -3.81
CA GLN A 269 -6.49 -0.58 -2.74
C GLN A 269 -7.68 -0.24 -1.82
N TRP A 270 -8.05 1.04 -1.73
CA TRP A 270 -9.23 1.49 -1.00
C TRP A 270 -10.57 1.07 -1.64
N PHE A 271 -10.62 0.83 -2.96
CA PHE A 271 -11.82 0.35 -3.67
C PHE A 271 -12.21 -1.08 -3.29
N LEU A 272 -11.32 -1.83 -2.61
CA LEU A 272 -11.63 -3.18 -2.12
C LEU A 272 -12.48 -3.17 -0.84
N LYS A 273 -12.69 -2.00 -0.23
CA LYS A 273 -13.55 -1.85 0.96
C LYS A 273 -15.02 -1.84 0.57
N THR A 274 -15.88 -2.28 1.50
CA THR A 274 -17.33 -2.11 1.36
C THR A 274 -17.67 -0.63 1.22
N ALA A 275 -18.40 -0.31 0.15
CA ALA A 275 -18.72 1.08 -0.20
C ALA A 275 -20.03 1.17 -0.98
N ILE A 276 -20.84 2.17 -0.65
CA ILE A 276 -22.05 2.57 -1.37
C ILE A 276 -21.65 3.53 -2.48
N TYR A 277 -22.18 3.30 -3.68
CA TYR A 277 -21.85 4.08 -4.86
C TYR A 277 -22.99 5.02 -5.21
N TRP A 278 -22.64 6.29 -5.31
CA TRP A 278 -23.49 7.37 -5.77
C TRP A 278 -23.05 7.80 -7.16
N ASP A 279 -24.03 8.10 -8.02
CA ASP A 279 -23.83 8.74 -9.31
C ASP A 279 -24.98 9.73 -9.53
N ASN A 280 -24.64 10.98 -9.87
CA ASN A 280 -25.57 12.08 -10.11
C ASN A 280 -26.62 12.25 -8.99
N GLY A 281 -26.17 12.15 -7.74
CA GLY A 281 -27.01 12.28 -6.55
C GLY A 281 -27.93 11.08 -6.27
N THR A 282 -27.76 9.95 -6.95
CA THR A 282 -28.55 8.72 -6.75
C THR A 282 -27.67 7.54 -6.34
N VAL A 283 -28.15 6.70 -5.43
CA VAL A 283 -27.48 5.44 -5.10
C VAL A 283 -27.70 4.45 -6.23
N ILE A 284 -26.62 4.05 -6.90
CA ILE A 284 -26.67 3.10 -8.02
C ILE A 284 -26.43 1.65 -7.56
N GLY A 285 -25.92 1.47 -6.35
CA GLY A 285 -25.63 0.18 -5.75
C GLY A 285 -24.47 0.27 -4.78
N CYS A 286 -23.82 -0.86 -4.53
CA CYS A 286 -22.67 -0.88 -3.64
C CYS A 286 -21.79 -2.11 -3.86
N HIS A 287 -20.58 -2.09 -3.30
CA HIS A 287 -19.74 -3.27 -3.21
C HIS A 287 -19.86 -3.93 -1.84
N TYR A 288 -20.22 -5.21 -1.81
CA TYR A 288 -20.21 -6.06 -0.61
C TYR A 288 -21.08 -5.56 0.56
N CYS A 289 -22.21 -4.90 0.32
CA CYS A 289 -23.14 -4.55 1.41
C CYS A 289 -24.08 -5.70 1.76
N LYS A 290 -23.54 -6.70 2.46
CA LYS A 290 -24.34 -7.82 2.94
C LYS A 290 -25.50 -7.33 3.82
N GLY A 291 -26.70 -7.86 3.54
CA GLY A 291 -27.90 -7.55 4.31
C GLY A 291 -28.55 -6.20 3.98
N ARG A 292 -28.04 -5.45 2.99
CA ARG A 292 -28.71 -4.26 2.46
C ARG A 292 -29.54 -4.60 1.23
N ASN A 293 -30.64 -3.87 1.03
CA ASN A 293 -31.43 -3.93 -0.19
C ASN A 293 -30.85 -2.99 -1.26
N LEU A 294 -29.59 -3.24 -1.65
CA LEU A 294 -28.86 -2.49 -2.68
C LEU A 294 -28.32 -3.47 -3.72
N THR A 295 -28.29 -3.05 -4.98
CA THR A 295 -27.69 -3.82 -6.06
C THR A 295 -26.19 -3.94 -5.84
N ASP A 296 -25.64 -5.15 -5.97
CA ASP A 296 -24.19 -5.34 -5.94
C ASP A 296 -23.58 -4.82 -7.25
N VAL A 297 -22.62 -3.92 -7.12
CA VAL A 297 -21.92 -3.28 -8.22
C VAL A 297 -20.44 -3.62 -8.08
N SER A 298 -19.86 -4.14 -9.15
CA SER A 298 -18.46 -4.57 -9.14
C SER A 298 -17.52 -3.39 -8.84
N ILE A 299 -16.45 -3.67 -8.09
CA ILE A 299 -15.33 -2.73 -7.89
C ILE A 299 -14.74 -2.24 -9.21
N GLY A 300 -14.68 -3.11 -10.23
CA GLY A 300 -14.17 -2.74 -11.55
C GLY A 300 -15.00 -1.65 -12.23
N TYR A 301 -16.32 -1.62 -12.01
CA TYR A 301 -17.18 -0.54 -12.50
C TYR A 301 -16.85 0.79 -11.82
N ALA A 302 -16.82 0.81 -10.48
CA ALA A 302 -16.54 2.03 -9.72
C ALA A 302 -15.13 2.55 -10.01
N TYR A 303 -14.15 1.66 -10.13
CA TYR A 303 -12.77 2.01 -10.43
C TYR A 303 -12.63 2.61 -11.83
N ARG A 304 -13.21 1.96 -12.85
CA ARG A 304 -13.25 2.47 -14.23
C ARG A 304 -13.91 3.85 -14.29
N ARG A 305 -15.09 3.99 -13.68
CA ARG A 305 -15.84 5.26 -13.68
C ARG A 305 -15.02 6.39 -13.05
N THR A 306 -14.32 6.10 -11.94
CA THR A 306 -13.43 7.06 -11.27
C THR A 306 -12.30 7.51 -12.18
N LEU A 307 -11.58 6.56 -12.82
CA LEU A 307 -10.46 6.90 -13.70
C LEU A 307 -10.91 7.71 -14.92
N GLN A 308 -12.10 7.43 -15.46
CA GLN A 308 -12.70 8.22 -16.53
C GLN A 308 -12.88 9.69 -16.12
N GLU A 309 -13.45 9.96 -14.96
CA GLU A 309 -13.61 11.34 -14.44
C GLU A 309 -12.26 12.02 -14.20
N VAL A 310 -11.31 11.31 -13.59
CA VAL A 310 -9.97 11.84 -13.30
C VAL A 310 -9.24 12.22 -14.60
N PHE A 311 -9.19 11.32 -15.58
CA PHE A 311 -8.51 11.58 -16.84
C PHE A 311 -9.24 12.61 -17.70
N GLN A 312 -10.57 12.64 -17.67
CA GLN A 312 -11.35 13.68 -18.32
C GLN A 312 -11.05 15.06 -17.73
N PHE A 313 -10.96 15.19 -16.40
CA PHE A 313 -10.54 16.44 -15.76
C PHE A 313 -9.13 16.85 -16.18
N ILE A 314 -8.17 15.92 -16.15
CA ILE A 314 -6.79 16.21 -16.55
C ILE A 314 -6.73 16.71 -17.99
N ASN A 315 -7.40 16.04 -18.92
CA ASN A 315 -7.41 16.42 -20.35
C ASN A 315 -8.17 17.72 -20.62
N SER A 316 -9.22 18.02 -19.86
CA SER A 316 -10.01 19.26 -20.04
C SER A 316 -9.49 20.45 -19.23
N SER A 317 -8.61 20.24 -18.26
CA SER A 317 -8.07 21.31 -17.42
C SER A 317 -7.30 22.35 -18.24
N PRO A 318 -7.49 23.66 -18.00
CA PRO A 318 -6.73 24.71 -18.70
C PRO A 318 -5.24 24.67 -18.35
N HIS A 319 -4.88 24.18 -17.16
CA HIS A 319 -3.49 24.03 -16.74
C HIS A 319 -2.96 22.65 -17.14
N LYS A 320 -1.74 22.60 -17.69
CA LYS A 320 -1.16 21.41 -18.33
C LYS A 320 0.17 21.01 -17.68
N PRO A 321 0.16 20.53 -16.41
CA PRO A 321 1.36 19.98 -15.79
C PRO A 321 1.76 18.67 -16.49
N ILE A 322 3.01 18.23 -16.27
CA ILE A 322 3.41 16.86 -16.64
C ILE A 322 2.79 15.91 -15.62
N VAL A 323 1.93 15.01 -16.10
CA VAL A 323 1.19 14.07 -15.24
C VAL A 323 1.76 12.68 -15.39
N TYR A 324 2.02 12.03 -14.26
CA TYR A 324 2.35 10.62 -14.17
C TYR A 324 1.16 9.88 -13.52
N TYR A 325 0.66 8.84 -14.18
CA TYR A 325 -0.23 7.89 -13.53
C TYR A 325 0.59 6.67 -13.09
N ARG A 326 0.66 6.40 -11.78
CA ARG A 326 1.34 5.21 -11.25
C ARG A 326 0.34 4.07 -11.15
N THR A 327 0.67 2.93 -11.74
CA THR A 327 -0.19 1.74 -11.74
C THR A 327 -0.32 1.10 -10.36
N TRP A 328 -1.23 0.12 -10.31
CA TRP A 328 -1.55 -0.72 -9.17
C TRP A 328 -0.31 -1.29 -8.47
N SER A 329 -0.30 -1.19 -7.14
CA SER A 329 0.67 -1.87 -6.29
C SER A 329 0.04 -3.14 -5.72
N PRO A 330 0.56 -4.33 -6.04
CA PRO A 330 0.02 -5.58 -5.52
C PRO A 330 0.30 -5.72 -4.02
N ASP A 331 -0.61 -6.42 -3.34
CA ASP A 331 -0.32 -7.01 -2.03
C ASP A 331 0.25 -8.43 -2.21
N HIS A 332 0.88 -8.98 -1.17
CA HIS A 332 1.36 -10.37 -1.17
C HIS A 332 0.84 -11.16 0.03
N PHE A 333 -0.45 -11.03 0.33
CA PHE A 333 -1.08 -11.86 1.35
C PHE A 333 -1.17 -13.33 0.91
N GLU A 334 -0.57 -14.22 1.70
CA GLU A 334 -0.68 -15.68 1.62
C GLU A 334 -1.46 -16.21 2.83
N ASN A 335 -2.19 -17.32 2.64
CA ASN A 335 -2.91 -18.06 3.69
C ASN A 335 -4.03 -17.26 4.41
N GLY A 336 -4.60 -16.27 3.73
CA GLY A 336 -5.62 -15.38 4.27
C GLY A 336 -5.35 -13.95 3.84
N GLU A 337 -6.15 -13.01 4.33
CA GLU A 337 -6.04 -11.57 4.08
C GLU A 337 -5.70 -10.84 5.39
N TRP A 338 -5.53 -9.52 5.35
CA TRP A 338 -5.14 -8.73 6.52
C TRP A 338 -6.04 -8.95 7.76
N TRP A 339 -7.34 -9.17 7.55
CA TRP A 339 -8.33 -9.39 8.62
C TRP A 339 -8.48 -10.87 9.04
N SER A 340 -8.02 -11.81 8.22
CA SER A 340 -8.20 -13.26 8.46
C SER A 340 -6.90 -13.99 8.81
N GLY A 341 -5.84 -13.23 9.10
CA GLY A 341 -4.56 -13.78 9.56
C GLY A 341 -3.56 -14.06 8.44
N GLY A 342 -3.74 -13.46 7.26
CA GLY A 342 -2.81 -13.56 6.14
C GLY A 342 -1.38 -13.16 6.50
N THR A 343 -0.42 -13.66 5.72
CA THR A 343 1.03 -13.56 5.97
C THR A 343 1.80 -13.24 4.69
N CYS A 344 3.01 -12.71 4.81
CA CYS A 344 3.94 -12.46 3.70
C CYS A 344 5.36 -12.71 4.21
N ASN A 345 5.66 -13.98 4.49
CA ASN A 345 6.91 -14.37 5.18
C ASN A 345 8.08 -14.62 4.22
N ARG A 346 7.90 -14.36 2.93
CA ARG A 346 8.94 -14.58 1.93
C ARG A 346 10.10 -13.62 2.18
N THR A 347 11.32 -14.09 1.94
CA THR A 347 12.56 -13.31 2.14
C THR A 347 13.35 -13.11 0.86
N GLN A 348 12.83 -13.62 -0.27
CA GLN A 348 13.43 -13.51 -1.59
C GLN A 348 12.39 -13.03 -2.61
N PRO A 349 12.82 -12.30 -3.66
CA PRO A 349 11.99 -12.00 -4.81
C PRO A 349 11.48 -13.27 -5.50
N TYR A 350 10.36 -13.14 -6.21
CA TYR A 350 9.99 -14.11 -7.23
C TYR A 350 10.85 -13.93 -8.48
N LYS A 351 11.11 -15.05 -9.17
CA LYS A 351 11.57 -15.01 -10.55
C LYS A 351 10.39 -14.85 -11.50
N LYS A 352 10.67 -14.42 -12.73
CA LYS A 352 9.67 -14.33 -13.79
C LYS A 352 8.92 -15.66 -13.95
N GLY A 353 7.60 -15.61 -13.88
CA GLY A 353 6.70 -16.76 -14.03
C GLY A 353 6.44 -17.56 -12.76
N GLU A 354 7.09 -17.27 -11.63
CA GLU A 354 6.81 -17.96 -10.36
C GLU A 354 5.53 -17.48 -9.69
N TYR A 355 5.13 -16.22 -9.93
CA TYR A 355 3.91 -15.62 -9.40
C TYR A 355 3.29 -14.68 -10.42
N ASN A 356 1.96 -14.76 -10.58
CA ASN A 356 1.21 -14.01 -11.60
C ASN A 356 0.19 -13.04 -10.99
N GLY A 357 0.21 -12.84 -9.66
CA GLY A 357 -0.76 -12.01 -8.94
C GLY A 357 -2.12 -12.68 -8.74
N LYS A 358 -2.96 -12.04 -7.92
CA LYS A 358 -4.37 -12.41 -7.75
C LYS A 358 -5.18 -11.95 -8.97
N ASP A 359 -6.39 -12.49 -9.13
CA ASP A 359 -7.32 -12.03 -10.19
C ASP A 359 -7.62 -10.53 -10.09
N ILE A 360 -7.73 -10.04 -8.85
CA ILE A 360 -7.99 -8.62 -8.60
C ILE A 360 -6.83 -7.73 -9.04
N ASP A 361 -5.58 -8.14 -8.80
CA ASP A 361 -4.40 -7.38 -9.24
C ASP A 361 -4.40 -7.19 -10.76
N ARG A 362 -4.70 -8.27 -11.50
CA ARG A 362 -4.81 -8.23 -12.96
C ARG A 362 -5.97 -7.38 -13.44
N LEU A 363 -7.14 -7.49 -12.80
CA LEU A 363 -8.32 -6.70 -13.14
C LEU A 363 -8.06 -5.20 -12.98
N MET A 364 -7.50 -4.79 -11.85
CA MET A 364 -7.28 -3.38 -11.54
C MET A 364 -6.22 -2.79 -12.48
N ARG A 365 -5.06 -3.45 -12.64
CA ARG A 365 -4.03 -3.01 -13.60
C ARG A 365 -4.58 -2.93 -15.02
N LYS A 366 -5.41 -3.89 -15.46
CA LYS A 366 -6.02 -3.86 -16.80
C LYS A 366 -6.91 -2.63 -16.97
N ILE A 367 -7.76 -2.31 -15.99
CA ILE A 367 -8.62 -1.12 -16.04
C ILE A 367 -7.76 0.14 -16.15
N GLU A 368 -6.66 0.25 -15.39
CA GLU A 368 -5.75 1.40 -15.48
C GLU A 368 -5.17 1.56 -16.87
N TYR A 369 -4.70 0.47 -17.47
CA TYR A 369 -4.20 0.48 -18.85
C TYR A 369 -5.27 0.88 -19.86
N ASP A 370 -6.45 0.28 -19.77
CA ASP A 370 -7.57 0.58 -20.69
C ASP A 370 -7.90 2.08 -20.61
N GLU A 371 -8.21 2.60 -19.43
CA GLU A 371 -8.65 3.99 -19.26
C GLU A 371 -7.52 5.01 -19.53
N PHE A 372 -6.27 4.69 -19.15
CA PHE A 372 -5.13 5.55 -19.48
C PHE A 372 -4.91 5.62 -20.98
N ASN A 373 -4.95 4.48 -21.68
CA ASN A 373 -4.77 4.42 -23.13
C ASN A 373 -5.90 5.15 -23.86
N ASP A 374 -7.13 5.09 -23.36
CA ASP A 374 -8.26 5.83 -23.90
C ASP A 374 -8.04 7.34 -23.71
N ALA A 375 -7.60 7.76 -22.52
CA ALA A 375 -7.34 9.15 -22.20
C ALA A 375 -6.22 9.78 -23.03
N ILE A 376 -5.11 9.07 -23.27
CA ILE A 376 -4.01 9.58 -24.12
C ILE A 376 -4.44 9.70 -25.59
N ARG A 377 -5.33 8.83 -26.08
CA ARG A 377 -5.85 8.90 -27.46
C ARG A 377 -6.75 10.12 -27.68
N LEU A 378 -7.50 10.53 -26.67
CA LEU A 378 -8.29 11.76 -26.70
C LEU A 378 -7.40 13.01 -26.74
N GLY A 379 -6.16 12.92 -26.24
CA GLY A 379 -5.24 14.03 -26.13
C GLY A 379 -5.69 15.06 -25.08
N GLY A 380 -4.87 16.10 -24.89
CA GLY A 380 -5.20 17.24 -24.03
C GLY A 380 -4.13 17.58 -23.01
N SER A 381 -3.51 16.59 -22.37
CA SER A 381 -2.47 16.82 -21.34
C SER A 381 -1.26 15.88 -21.51
N PRO A 382 -0.05 16.32 -21.14
CA PRO A 382 1.15 15.48 -21.22
C PRO A 382 1.15 14.45 -20.08
N MET A 383 0.43 13.35 -20.30
CA MET A 383 0.32 12.22 -19.37
C MET A 383 1.33 11.12 -19.72
N ARG A 384 1.88 10.46 -18.69
CA ARG A 384 2.80 9.33 -18.81
C ARG A 384 2.41 8.22 -17.83
N LEU A 385 2.47 6.98 -18.27
CA LEU A 385 2.22 5.83 -17.41
C LEU A 385 3.53 5.42 -16.72
N LEU A 386 3.58 5.50 -15.39
CA LEU A 386 4.64 4.92 -14.58
C LEU A 386 4.17 3.53 -14.16
N ASP A 387 4.45 2.52 -14.99
CA ASP A 387 4.01 1.16 -14.68
C ASP A 387 4.94 0.48 -13.68
N THR A 388 4.50 0.44 -12.42
CA THR A 388 5.26 -0.17 -11.32
C THR A 388 4.85 -1.60 -11.01
N PHE A 389 3.86 -2.15 -11.72
CA PHE A 389 3.21 -3.38 -11.32
C PHE A 389 4.13 -4.59 -11.38
N ASP A 390 4.75 -4.89 -12.53
CA ASP A 390 5.50 -6.13 -12.72
C ASP A 390 6.73 -6.21 -11.79
N LEU A 391 7.48 -5.11 -11.63
CA LEU A 391 8.58 -5.11 -10.67
C LEU A 391 8.11 -5.27 -9.22
N SER A 392 6.95 -4.72 -8.87
CA SER A 392 6.42 -4.82 -7.49
C SER A 392 5.87 -6.22 -7.21
N LEU A 393 5.23 -6.84 -8.21
CA LEU A 393 4.71 -8.21 -8.14
C LEU A 393 5.79 -9.25 -7.83
N LEU A 394 7.03 -8.97 -8.24
CA LEU A 394 8.15 -9.87 -7.98
C LEU A 394 8.79 -9.67 -6.61
N ARG A 395 8.25 -8.79 -5.74
CA ARG A 395 8.88 -8.39 -4.45
C ARG A 395 8.07 -8.71 -3.20
N PRO A 396 7.60 -9.96 -3.01
CA PRO A 396 6.87 -10.32 -1.79
C PRO A 396 7.72 -10.14 -0.52
N ASP A 397 9.05 -10.15 -0.66
CA ASP A 397 10.02 -10.00 0.40
C ASP A 397 10.11 -8.58 0.98
N SER A 398 9.64 -7.57 0.25
CA SER A 398 9.85 -6.17 0.64
C SER A 398 8.70 -5.55 1.43
N HIS A 399 7.67 -6.32 1.79
CA HIS A 399 6.57 -5.81 2.62
C HIS A 399 6.94 -5.65 4.10
N SER A 400 6.19 -4.80 4.78
CA SER A 400 6.39 -4.55 6.22
C SER A 400 6.09 -5.80 7.07
N GLY A 401 5.12 -6.61 6.64
CA GLY A 401 4.70 -7.82 7.32
C GLY A 401 4.38 -7.55 8.80
N PRO A 402 4.86 -8.37 9.74
CA PRO A 402 4.63 -8.14 11.16
C PRO A 402 5.38 -6.90 11.67
N PHE A 403 6.42 -6.45 10.95
CA PHE A 403 7.24 -5.30 11.31
C PHE A 403 6.61 -3.97 10.95
N ARG A 404 5.30 -3.94 10.66
CA ARG A 404 4.48 -2.74 10.84
C ARG A 404 4.43 -2.29 12.30
N THR A 405 4.51 -3.26 13.23
CA THR A 405 4.48 -3.01 14.67
C THR A 405 5.89 -2.98 15.24
N PHE A 406 6.18 -2.07 16.17
CA PHE A 406 7.47 -2.02 16.84
C PHE A 406 7.76 -3.30 17.65
N ARG A 407 8.83 -4.01 17.28
CA ARG A 407 9.29 -5.27 17.89
C ARG A 407 8.14 -6.27 18.04
N PRO A 408 7.65 -6.85 16.92
CA PRO A 408 6.44 -7.69 16.93
C PRO A 408 6.65 -9.06 17.60
N PHE A 409 7.89 -9.42 17.92
CA PHE A 409 8.24 -10.67 18.59
C PHE A 409 8.87 -10.39 19.97
N ASP A 410 8.65 -11.30 20.93
CA ASP A 410 9.33 -11.27 22.23
C ASP A 410 10.78 -11.78 22.13
N GLU A 411 11.51 -11.75 23.25
CA GLU A 411 12.91 -12.21 23.31
C GLU A 411 13.09 -13.70 22.97
N GLN A 412 12.02 -14.49 23.03
CA GLN A 412 12.00 -15.91 22.65
C GLN A 412 11.53 -16.11 21.20
N GLY A 413 11.32 -15.03 20.43
CA GLY A 413 10.86 -15.07 19.05
C GLY A 413 9.36 -15.35 18.88
N ARG A 414 8.56 -15.32 19.96
CA ARG A 414 7.11 -15.55 19.89
C ARG A 414 6.40 -14.26 19.50
N ARG A 415 5.44 -14.36 18.58
CA ARG A 415 4.64 -13.22 18.13
C ARG A 415 3.83 -12.64 19.29
N LYS A 416 3.91 -11.32 19.47
CA LYS A 416 3.13 -10.59 20.48
C LYS A 416 1.63 -10.62 20.13
N PRO A 417 0.73 -10.50 21.13
CA PRO A 417 -0.70 -10.36 20.88
C PRO A 417 -1.00 -9.18 19.95
N ASN A 418 -2.05 -9.31 19.13
CA ASN A 418 -2.58 -8.26 18.24
C ASN A 418 -1.64 -7.77 17.13
N VAL A 419 -0.50 -8.44 16.88
CA VAL A 419 0.33 -8.12 15.71
C VAL A 419 -0.40 -8.57 14.46
N VAL A 420 -0.70 -7.64 13.56
CA VAL A 420 -1.25 -7.89 12.22
C VAL A 420 -0.12 -7.85 11.21
N ASN A 421 -0.21 -8.63 10.12
CA ASN A 421 0.74 -8.52 9.02
C ASN A 421 0.28 -7.46 8.03
N ASP A 422 1.19 -6.60 7.64
CA ASP A 422 0.99 -5.65 6.55
C ASP A 422 1.72 -6.15 5.30
N CYS A 423 0.98 -6.85 4.46
CA CYS A 423 1.47 -7.36 3.18
C CYS A 423 1.08 -6.44 2.01
N LEU A 424 0.72 -5.19 2.32
CA LEU A 424 0.31 -4.16 1.38
C LEU A 424 1.38 -3.06 1.27
N HIS A 425 1.84 -2.52 2.41
CA HIS A 425 2.84 -1.47 2.44
C HIS A 425 4.26 -2.03 2.42
N TRP A 426 5.18 -1.24 1.90
CA TRP A 426 6.56 -1.59 1.63
C TRP A 426 7.47 -1.09 2.75
N CYS A 427 8.44 -1.91 3.14
CA CYS A 427 9.57 -1.43 3.93
C CYS A 427 10.29 -0.31 3.19
N VAL A 428 10.78 0.67 3.95
CA VAL A 428 11.58 1.79 3.45
C VAL A 428 12.88 1.83 4.25
N PRO A 429 14.07 1.80 3.61
CA PRO A 429 14.33 1.47 2.20
C PRO A 429 13.83 0.07 1.79
N GLY A 430 13.66 -0.15 0.49
CA GLY A 430 13.13 -1.41 -0.05
C GLY A 430 12.78 -1.34 -1.54
N ALA A 431 11.89 -2.24 -2.01
CA ALA A 431 11.47 -2.33 -3.41
C ALA A 431 10.91 -1.01 -3.97
N ILE A 432 10.27 -0.22 -3.12
CA ILE A 432 9.68 1.07 -3.48
C ILE A 432 10.70 2.10 -3.97
N ASP A 433 11.98 1.94 -3.62
CA ASP A 433 13.05 2.82 -4.09
C ASP A 433 13.23 2.74 -5.61
N ALA A 434 13.01 1.55 -6.21
CA ALA A 434 13.11 1.37 -7.65
C ALA A 434 12.03 2.14 -8.44
N TRP A 435 10.93 2.54 -7.80
CA TRP A 435 9.93 3.40 -8.45
C TRP A 435 10.50 4.79 -8.74
N ASN A 436 11.41 5.28 -7.89
CA ASN A 436 12.10 6.55 -8.11
C ASN A 436 13.16 6.42 -9.22
N ASP A 437 13.84 5.28 -9.35
CA ASP A 437 14.75 5.01 -10.47
C ASP A 437 14.00 5.10 -11.82
N LEU A 438 12.84 4.45 -11.91
CA LEU A 438 11.96 4.51 -13.09
C LEU A 438 11.49 5.93 -13.36
N LEU A 439 11.01 6.63 -12.34
CA LEU A 439 10.55 8.01 -12.46
C LEU A 439 11.65 8.94 -12.98
N MET A 440 12.86 8.83 -12.43
CA MET A 440 14.00 9.64 -12.85
C MET A 440 14.37 9.38 -14.31
N HIS A 441 14.40 8.12 -14.74
CA HIS A 441 14.61 7.78 -16.14
C HIS A 441 13.53 8.41 -17.04
N MET A 442 12.25 8.32 -16.63
CA MET A 442 11.15 8.91 -17.38
C MET A 442 11.19 10.44 -17.43
N LEU A 443 11.84 11.12 -16.48
CA LEU A 443 12.10 12.55 -16.54
C LEU A 443 13.20 12.93 -17.55
N GLY A 444 14.05 11.97 -17.93
CA GLY A 444 15.14 12.15 -18.89
C GLY A 444 16.37 12.86 -18.31
N ILE A 445 16.69 12.63 -17.02
CA ILE A 445 17.74 13.35 -16.26
C ILE A 445 18.79 12.44 -15.62
#